data_AF-A0A2T2S8L9-F1
#
_entry.id   AF-A0A2T2S8L9-F1
#
_cell.length_a   1.000
_cell.length_b   1.000
_cell.length_c   1.000
_cell.angle_alpha   90.00
_cell.angle_beta   90.00
_cell.angle_gamma   90.00
#
_symmetry.space_group_name_H-M   'P 1'
#
loop_
_entity.id
_entity.type
_entity.pdbx_description
1 polymer ?
#
loop_
_entity_poly.entity_id
_entity_poly.type
_entity_poly.pdbx_seq_one_letter_code
_entity_poly.pdbx_strand_id
1 'polypeptide(L)'
;AQGADWFVNWADVPSLRPLPNGRLAAHYLQSNGPDPLAYAVRITQGTPDGTWQSAVTPHDDRTETEHGFASLLPWAEDQLLAVWLDGRKMAGKEGHGGEMTLRGAVLDSTGTVEHEALIDARTCECCPTTAVRTGEAALVAYRDRSEDEIRNIRLARFDGQSWSEPTLLHDDGWQISGCPVNGPALAAEGDRVVAAWYTAPEGTPHVKVAFSDDGGRQFTEPVVVAEGTPTGRVDVVSLQDGRAVVSWLGKHDDSAALLAQSVRADGSTGRAVPMATLGSASRGVGVPQLVRNGGHLYAAWTNPDEGGVQAGRVEMGALR
;
A
#
# COMPACT_ATOMS: atom_id res chain seq x y z
N ALA A 1 -7.52 20.45 0.95
CA ALA A 1 -6.62 20.99 1.98
C ALA A 1 -5.71 22.06 1.37
N GLN A 2 -5.27 23.04 2.18
CA GLN A 2 -4.24 24.03 1.82
C GLN A 2 -3.35 24.22 3.06
N GLY A 3 -2.05 24.43 2.90
CA GLY A 3 -1.11 24.61 4.01
C GLY A 3 0.31 24.91 3.51
N ALA A 4 1.17 25.36 4.41
CA ALA A 4 2.57 25.72 4.10
C ALA A 4 3.58 24.69 4.63
N ASP A 5 3.09 23.66 5.31
CA ASP A 5 3.82 22.67 6.11
C ASP A 5 3.55 21.24 5.64
N TRP A 6 3.26 21.08 4.34
CA TRP A 6 3.02 19.78 3.75
C TRP A 6 4.33 19.00 3.67
N PHE A 7 4.30 17.75 4.12
CA PHE A 7 5.39 16.83 3.84
C PHE A 7 5.17 16.22 2.47
N VAL A 8 6.08 16.51 1.53
CA VAL A 8 5.98 16.05 0.13
C VAL A 8 7.17 15.18 -0.18
N ASN A 9 6.89 13.93 -0.51
CA ASN A 9 7.89 12.97 -0.95
C ASN A 9 7.32 12.09 -2.07
N TRP A 10 8.15 11.21 -2.62
CA TRP A 10 7.82 10.40 -3.79
C TRP A 10 7.26 9.01 -3.41
N ALA A 11 7.34 8.60 -2.15
CA ALA A 11 7.09 7.24 -1.67
C ALA A 11 5.77 7.10 -0.88
N ASP A 12 5.47 8.08 -0.03
CA ASP A 12 4.26 8.14 0.78
C ASP A 12 3.31 9.18 0.17
N VAL A 13 2.31 8.65 -0.54
CA VAL A 13 1.43 9.43 -1.41
C VAL A 13 0.09 9.68 -0.73
N PRO A 14 -0.50 10.88 -0.86
CA PRO A 14 -1.83 11.14 -0.32
C PRO A 14 -2.85 10.19 -0.96
N SER A 15 -3.88 9.83 -0.21
CA SER A 15 -4.95 8.96 -0.71
C SER A 15 -6.33 9.54 -0.46
N LEU A 16 -7.26 9.18 -1.35
CA LEU A 16 -8.68 9.44 -1.24
C LEU A 16 -9.41 8.09 -1.23
N ARG A 17 -10.36 7.93 -0.32
CA ARG A 17 -11.17 6.72 -0.18
C ARG A 17 -12.66 7.08 -0.15
N PRO A 18 -13.46 6.50 -1.07
CA PRO A 18 -14.90 6.54 -0.95
C PRO A 18 -15.36 5.81 0.32
N LEU A 19 -16.27 6.44 1.05
CA LEU A 19 -16.98 5.86 2.19
C LEU A 19 -18.45 5.64 1.81
N PRO A 20 -19.22 4.86 2.60
CA PRO A 20 -20.66 4.76 2.44
C PRO A 20 -21.37 6.12 2.37
N ASN A 21 -22.57 6.14 1.80
CA ASN A 21 -23.43 7.34 1.72
C ASN A 21 -22.81 8.54 0.94
N GLY A 22 -21.81 8.28 0.10
CA GLY A 22 -21.16 9.33 -0.72
C GLY A 22 -20.16 10.20 0.06
N ARG A 23 -19.85 9.84 1.31
CA ARG A 23 -18.77 10.46 2.07
C ARG A 23 -17.41 10.10 1.47
N LEU A 24 -16.41 10.91 1.78
CA LEU A 24 -15.02 10.69 1.36
C LEU A 24 -14.10 10.79 2.58
N ALA A 25 -13.03 10.00 2.61
CA ALA A 25 -11.90 10.21 3.50
C ALA A 25 -10.67 10.51 2.67
N ALA A 26 -9.85 11.46 3.12
CA ALA A 26 -8.55 11.73 2.56
C ALA A 26 -7.49 11.68 3.66
N HIS A 27 -6.29 11.20 3.32
CA HIS A 27 -5.12 11.49 4.12
C HIS A 27 -4.08 12.25 3.32
N TYR A 28 -3.28 13.02 4.04
CA TYR A 28 -2.10 13.70 3.55
C TYR A 28 -1.08 13.79 4.69
N LEU A 29 0.14 14.21 4.36
CA LEU A 29 1.25 14.28 5.30
C LEU A 29 1.55 15.73 5.65
N GLN A 30 1.84 15.99 6.92
CA GLN A 30 2.17 17.31 7.43
C GLN A 30 3.44 17.23 8.26
N SER A 31 4.44 18.05 7.96
CA SER A 31 5.65 18.14 8.77
C SER A 31 5.28 18.53 10.20
N ASN A 32 5.84 17.83 11.19
CA ASN A 32 5.50 18.07 12.60
C ASN A 32 6.73 18.43 13.46
N GLY A 33 7.91 18.58 12.85
CA GLY A 33 9.14 18.99 13.53
C GLY A 33 10.20 19.49 12.54
N PRO A 34 11.39 19.88 13.04
CA PRO A 34 12.49 20.36 12.22
C PRO A 34 13.26 19.23 11.52
N ASP A 35 13.12 17.98 11.97
CA ASP A 35 13.72 16.83 11.32
C ASP A 35 13.05 16.61 9.94
N PRO A 36 13.83 16.44 8.85
CA PRO A 36 13.29 16.16 7.51
C PRO A 36 12.44 14.89 7.40
N LEU A 37 12.47 14.00 8.39
CA LEU A 37 11.66 12.78 8.46
C LEU A 37 10.56 12.88 9.53
N ALA A 38 10.42 14.02 10.20
CA ALA A 38 9.34 14.27 11.17
C ALA A 38 8.08 14.78 10.45
N TYR A 39 7.12 13.87 10.27
CA TYR A 39 5.83 14.18 9.67
C TYR A 39 4.71 13.31 10.26
N ALA A 40 3.49 13.81 10.18
CA ALA A 40 2.29 13.17 10.70
C ALA A 40 1.30 12.81 9.58
N VAL A 41 0.62 11.67 9.75
CA VAL A 41 -0.60 11.36 9.00
C VAL A 41 -1.73 12.30 9.45
N ARG A 42 -2.32 13.01 8.51
CA ARG A 42 -3.48 13.87 8.72
C ARG A 42 -4.66 13.31 7.95
N ILE A 43 -5.77 13.05 8.64
CA ILE A 43 -6.99 12.47 8.07
C ILE A 43 -8.10 13.52 8.10
N THR A 44 -8.78 13.71 6.99
CA THR A 44 -10.00 14.54 6.90
C THR A 44 -11.10 13.75 6.20
N GLN A 45 -12.35 14.03 6.56
CA GLN A 45 -13.52 13.42 5.95
C GLN A 45 -14.43 14.51 5.37
N GLY A 46 -15.02 14.19 4.23
CA GLY A 46 -15.91 15.06 3.48
C GLY A 46 -17.29 14.47 3.32
N THR A 47 -18.28 15.34 3.26
CA THR A 47 -19.69 15.01 2.99
C THR A 47 -20.00 15.13 1.50
N PRO A 48 -21.11 14.52 1.02
CA PRO A 48 -21.47 14.53 -0.41
C PRO A 48 -21.67 15.92 -1.02
N ASP A 49 -21.95 16.94 -0.20
CA ASP A 49 -22.09 18.35 -0.61
C ASP A 49 -20.75 19.06 -0.85
N GLY A 50 -19.62 18.37 -0.65
CA GLY A 50 -18.27 18.89 -0.83
C GLY A 50 -17.71 19.62 0.41
N THR A 51 -18.44 19.62 1.53
CA THR A 51 -17.93 20.15 2.80
C THR A 51 -16.90 19.18 3.40
N TRP A 52 -15.77 19.71 3.88
CA TRP A 52 -14.70 18.92 4.52
C TRP A 52 -14.50 19.37 5.96
N GLN A 53 -14.34 18.41 6.86
CA GLN A 53 -14.00 18.70 8.25
C GLN A 53 -12.52 19.05 8.43
N SER A 54 -12.18 19.66 9.56
CA SER A 54 -10.78 19.86 9.97
C SER A 54 -10.06 18.52 10.05
N ALA A 55 -8.82 18.46 9.55
CA ALA A 55 -8.04 17.24 9.62
C ALA A 55 -7.64 16.92 11.08
N VAL A 56 -7.62 15.62 11.38
CA VAL A 56 -7.21 15.04 12.67
C VAL A 56 -5.92 14.25 12.50
N THR A 57 -5.18 14.06 13.59
CA THR A 57 -4.06 13.10 13.66
C THR A 57 -4.59 11.85 14.36
N PRO A 58 -4.42 10.63 13.81
CA PRO A 58 -4.99 9.41 14.37
C PRO A 58 -4.22 8.87 15.60
N HIS A 59 -3.22 9.58 16.09
CA HIS A 59 -2.37 9.23 17.25
C HIS A 59 -2.10 10.47 18.12
N ASP A 60 -1.68 10.26 19.37
CA ASP A 60 -1.55 11.33 20.38
C ASP A 60 -0.17 11.39 21.08
N ASP A 61 0.82 10.62 20.63
CA ASP A 61 2.16 10.54 21.26
C ASP A 61 2.97 11.85 21.16
N ARG A 62 2.63 12.72 20.20
CA ARG A 62 3.26 14.03 19.94
C ARG A 62 4.76 13.97 19.65
N THR A 63 5.31 12.82 19.26
CA THR A 63 6.72 12.74 18.88
C THR A 63 6.93 13.38 17.50
N GLU A 64 7.99 14.17 17.39
CA GLU A 64 8.46 14.73 16.12
C GLU A 64 9.23 13.65 15.34
N THR A 65 8.52 12.61 14.94
CA THR A 65 9.03 11.45 14.21
C THR A 65 8.12 11.13 13.03
N GLU A 66 8.59 10.25 12.16
CA GLU A 66 7.83 9.73 11.03
C GLU A 66 6.54 9.01 11.48
N HIS A 67 5.41 9.47 10.94
CA HIS A 67 4.13 8.76 10.93
C HIS A 67 3.57 8.85 9.52
N GLY A 68 3.55 7.72 8.81
CA GLY A 68 3.34 7.71 7.36
C GLY A 68 2.81 6.39 6.83
N PHE A 69 2.80 6.29 5.50
CA PHE A 69 2.45 5.11 4.71
C PHE A 69 1.07 4.58 5.04
N ALA A 70 0.10 5.49 5.16
CA ALA A 70 -1.20 5.19 5.71
C ALA A 70 -2.13 4.47 4.73
N SER A 71 -2.72 3.37 5.19
CA SER A 71 -3.85 2.72 4.56
C SER A 71 -5.15 3.15 5.22
N LEU A 72 -6.11 3.55 4.40
CA LEU A 72 -7.47 3.90 4.81
C LEU A 72 -8.45 2.88 4.23
N LEU A 73 -9.36 2.37 5.07
CA LEU A 73 -10.38 1.39 4.71
C LEU A 73 -11.73 1.78 5.32
N PRO A 74 -12.83 1.81 4.55
CA PRO A 74 -14.16 1.96 5.12
C PRO A 74 -14.44 0.87 6.18
N TRP A 75 -14.97 1.29 7.33
CA TRP A 75 -15.24 0.39 8.45
C TRP A 75 -16.63 0.63 9.03
N ALA A 76 -17.32 -0.44 9.44
CA ALA A 76 -18.75 -0.40 9.81
C ALA A 76 -19.59 0.52 8.88
N GLU A 77 -20.74 1.03 9.34
CA GLU A 77 -21.63 1.85 8.50
C GLU A 77 -21.08 3.28 8.29
N ASP A 78 -20.30 3.81 9.24
CA ASP A 78 -19.85 5.21 9.24
C ASP A 78 -18.44 5.46 9.77
N GLN A 79 -17.68 4.40 10.04
CA GLN A 79 -16.32 4.47 10.58
C GLN A 79 -15.26 4.35 9.47
N LEU A 80 -14.03 4.66 9.85
CA LEU A 80 -12.85 4.55 9.01
C LEU A 80 -11.77 3.81 9.80
N LEU A 81 -11.27 2.71 9.25
CA LEU A 81 -10.07 2.07 9.73
C LEU A 81 -8.86 2.75 9.07
N ALA A 82 -7.92 3.19 9.89
CA ALA A 82 -6.63 3.73 9.48
C ALA A 82 -5.51 2.83 10.02
N VAL A 83 -4.48 2.59 9.21
CA VAL A 83 -3.28 1.86 9.58
C VAL A 83 -2.07 2.62 9.07
N TRP A 84 -1.03 2.81 9.88
CA TRP A 84 0.15 3.59 9.51
C TRP A 84 1.43 3.01 10.12
N LEU A 85 2.57 3.37 9.52
CA LEU A 85 3.89 3.19 10.10
C LEU A 85 4.15 4.32 11.10
N ASP A 86 4.62 3.96 12.29
CA ASP A 86 4.76 4.85 13.43
C ASP A 86 6.14 4.76 14.08
N GLY A 87 6.89 5.86 13.94
CA GLY A 87 8.29 6.00 14.33
C GLY A 87 8.50 6.48 15.76
N ARG A 88 7.47 6.50 16.63
CA ARG A 88 7.61 7.07 17.99
C ARG A 88 8.70 6.40 18.83
N LYS A 89 9.04 5.14 18.54
CA LYS A 89 10.13 4.40 19.19
C LYS A 89 11.52 4.66 18.59
N MET A 90 11.60 5.46 17.53
CA MET A 90 12.85 5.92 16.91
C MET A 90 13.27 7.31 17.42
N ALA A 91 12.43 7.97 18.24
CA ALA A 91 12.73 9.27 18.82
C ALA A 91 14.05 9.26 19.62
N GLY A 92 14.91 10.24 19.35
CA GLY A 92 16.21 10.40 20.03
C GLY A 92 17.24 9.31 19.69
N LYS A 93 17.05 8.59 18.58
CA LYS A 93 17.99 7.62 18.03
C LYS A 93 18.54 8.13 16.70
N GLU A 94 19.79 7.78 16.39
CA GLU A 94 20.41 8.16 15.11
C GLU A 94 20.17 7.08 14.05
N GLY A 95 19.90 7.51 12.80
CA GLY A 95 19.74 6.63 11.64
C GLY A 95 18.59 5.62 11.80
N HIS A 96 18.86 4.35 11.52
CA HIS A 96 17.92 3.24 11.75
C HIS A 96 17.87 2.76 13.21
N GLY A 97 18.34 3.58 14.16
CA GLY A 97 18.25 3.26 15.57
C GLY A 97 16.78 3.29 16.03
N GLY A 98 16.31 2.19 16.61
CA GLY A 98 14.93 2.06 17.09
C GLY A 98 14.03 1.28 16.14
N GLU A 99 12.75 1.19 16.50
CA GLU A 99 11.79 0.32 15.82
C GLU A 99 10.65 1.14 15.20
N MET A 100 10.48 1.03 13.89
CA MET A 100 9.24 1.44 13.25
C MET A 100 8.14 0.45 13.63
N THR A 101 7.04 0.95 14.17
CA THR A 101 5.89 0.12 14.55
C THR A 101 4.80 0.20 13.50
N LEU A 102 3.94 -0.82 13.42
CA LEU A 102 2.68 -0.74 12.70
C LEU A 102 1.57 -0.49 13.72
N ARG A 103 0.75 0.52 13.46
CA ARG A 103 -0.38 0.89 14.33
C ARG A 103 -1.64 1.08 13.53
N GLY A 104 -2.78 0.96 14.20
CA GLY A 104 -4.06 1.22 13.59
C GLY A 104 -5.03 1.90 14.53
N ALA A 105 -6.02 2.56 13.95
CA ALA A 105 -7.10 3.20 14.67
C ALA A 105 -8.42 3.10 13.91
N VAL A 106 -9.52 3.06 14.66
CA VAL A 106 -10.89 3.22 14.12
C VAL A 106 -11.35 4.64 14.45
N LEU A 107 -11.71 5.40 13.42
CA LEU A 107 -12.23 6.74 13.53
C LEU A 107 -13.72 6.74 13.23
N ASP A 108 -14.49 7.49 14.01
CA ASP A 108 -15.90 7.74 13.71
C ASP A 108 -16.07 8.73 12.54
N SER A 109 -17.32 9.12 12.26
CA SER A 109 -17.64 10.07 11.19
C SER A 109 -17.17 11.50 11.43
N THR A 110 -16.85 11.85 12.68
CA THR A 110 -16.32 13.15 13.09
C THR A 110 -14.79 13.19 13.12
N GLY A 111 -14.14 12.03 12.95
CA GLY A 111 -12.69 11.86 13.08
C GLY A 111 -12.22 11.61 14.51
N THR A 112 -13.13 11.36 15.45
CA THR A 112 -12.78 10.93 16.81
C THR A 112 -12.23 9.51 16.75
N VAL A 113 -11.07 9.28 17.39
CA VAL A 113 -10.46 7.95 17.51
C VAL A 113 -11.19 7.16 18.60
N GLU A 114 -11.85 6.05 18.22
CA GLU A 114 -12.59 5.19 19.15
C GLU A 114 -11.77 3.97 19.62
N HIS A 115 -10.82 3.54 18.80
CA HIS A 115 -9.92 2.42 19.10
C HIS A 115 -8.55 2.72 18.51
N GLU A 116 -7.47 2.54 19.27
CA GLU A 116 -6.08 2.57 18.80
C GLU A 116 -5.40 1.26 19.22
N ALA A 117 -4.57 0.69 18.36
CA ALA A 117 -3.81 -0.53 18.62
C ALA A 117 -2.39 -0.47 18.06
N LEU A 118 -1.46 -1.09 18.81
CA LEU A 118 -0.19 -1.56 18.27
C LEU A 118 -0.43 -2.90 17.57
N ILE A 119 -0.13 -2.96 16.27
CA ILE A 119 -0.33 -4.15 15.43
C ILE A 119 0.97 -4.94 15.32
N ASP A 120 2.09 -4.25 15.13
CA ASP A 120 3.42 -4.84 15.10
C ASP A 120 4.45 -3.91 15.76
N ALA A 121 5.32 -4.49 16.58
CA ALA A 121 6.32 -3.76 17.34
C ALA A 121 7.59 -3.43 16.55
N ARG A 122 7.78 -4.00 15.36
CA ARG A 122 8.94 -3.78 14.51
C ARG A 122 8.61 -4.10 13.07
N THR A 123 8.82 -3.17 12.14
CA THR A 123 8.49 -3.32 10.72
C THR A 123 9.55 -2.67 9.82
N CYS A 124 9.37 -2.78 8.51
CA CYS A 124 10.13 -1.96 7.56
C CYS A 124 9.68 -0.50 7.63
N GLU A 125 10.65 0.42 7.62
CA GLU A 125 10.40 1.83 7.96
C GLU A 125 9.80 2.66 6.82
N CYS A 126 9.78 2.13 5.59
CA CYS A 126 9.56 2.95 4.39
C CYS A 126 8.65 2.30 3.36
N CYS A 127 8.00 1.19 3.69
CA CYS A 127 7.21 0.42 2.73
C CYS A 127 5.72 0.75 2.91
N PRO A 128 5.02 1.14 1.82
CA PRO A 128 3.57 1.30 1.85
C PRO A 128 2.86 0.10 2.47
N THR A 129 1.84 0.39 3.28
CA THR A 129 0.89 -0.61 3.76
C THR A 129 -0.27 -0.74 2.79
N THR A 130 -1.05 -1.81 2.90
CA THR A 130 -2.32 -1.96 2.16
C THR A 130 -3.35 -2.66 3.04
N ALA A 131 -4.63 -2.35 2.82
CA ALA A 131 -5.73 -2.94 3.57
C ALA A 131 -6.94 -3.21 2.67
N VAL A 132 -7.61 -4.34 2.89
CA VAL A 132 -8.85 -4.74 2.21
C VAL A 132 -9.88 -5.29 3.19
N ARG A 133 -11.16 -5.23 2.82
CA ARG A 133 -12.23 -5.95 3.52
C ARG A 133 -12.30 -7.39 3.02
N THR A 134 -12.49 -8.32 3.94
CA THR A 134 -12.74 -9.75 3.66
C THR A 134 -13.76 -10.24 4.66
N GLY A 135 -14.98 -10.51 4.18
CA GLY A 135 -16.15 -10.69 5.01
C GLY A 135 -16.31 -9.55 6.03
N GLU A 136 -16.42 -9.90 7.31
CA GLU A 136 -16.55 -8.95 8.41
C GLU A 136 -15.22 -8.39 8.91
N ALA A 137 -14.08 -8.89 8.40
CA ALA A 137 -12.75 -8.49 8.84
C ALA A 137 -12.07 -7.49 7.90
N ALA A 138 -11.05 -6.80 8.41
CA ALA A 138 -10.00 -6.19 7.60
C ALA A 138 -8.80 -7.12 7.54
N LEU A 139 -8.15 -7.18 6.38
CA LEU A 139 -6.84 -7.78 6.21
C LEU A 139 -5.87 -6.68 5.80
N VAL A 140 -4.77 -6.56 6.54
CA VAL A 140 -3.68 -5.63 6.30
C VAL A 140 -2.45 -6.40 5.87
N ALA A 141 -1.79 -5.96 4.81
CA ALA A 141 -0.46 -6.45 4.44
C ALA A 141 0.57 -5.32 4.53
N TYR A 142 1.76 -5.68 4.98
CA TYR A 142 2.89 -4.76 5.12
C TYR A 142 4.21 -5.51 5.02
N ARG A 143 5.29 -4.78 4.74
CA ARG A 143 6.63 -5.35 4.80
C ARG A 143 7.17 -5.28 6.21
N ASP A 144 7.53 -6.42 6.76
CA ASP A 144 8.09 -6.56 8.09
C ASP A 144 9.63 -6.39 8.08
N ARG A 145 10.24 -6.37 9.27
CA ARG A 145 11.69 -6.42 9.47
C ARG A 145 12.04 -7.31 10.67
N SER A 146 12.52 -8.53 10.43
CA SER A 146 12.99 -9.39 11.52
C SER A 146 14.23 -8.84 12.23
N GLU A 147 14.64 -9.50 13.33
CA GLU A 147 15.91 -9.23 14.02
C GLU A 147 17.12 -9.43 13.10
N ASP A 148 17.03 -10.37 12.15
CA ASP A 148 18.07 -10.70 11.18
C ASP A 148 18.00 -9.84 9.89
N GLU A 149 17.24 -8.75 9.89
CA GLU A 149 17.00 -7.88 8.72
C GLU A 149 16.34 -8.60 7.53
N ILE A 150 15.55 -9.65 7.79
CA ILE A 150 14.71 -10.29 6.78
C ILE A 150 13.43 -9.48 6.63
N ARG A 151 13.13 -9.05 5.40
CA ARG A 151 12.01 -8.16 5.10
C ARG A 151 10.93 -8.84 4.27
N ASN A 152 10.28 -9.83 4.87
CA ASN A 152 9.15 -10.54 4.28
C ASN A 152 7.84 -9.75 4.42
N ILE A 153 6.81 -10.16 3.68
CA ILE A 153 5.46 -9.61 3.82
C ILE A 153 4.73 -10.33 4.95
N ARG A 154 4.13 -9.56 5.85
CA ARG A 154 3.24 -10.05 6.91
C ARG A 154 1.82 -9.55 6.72
N LEU A 155 0.92 -10.27 7.38
CA LEU A 155 -0.52 -10.06 7.37
C LEU A 155 -1.03 -9.91 8.80
N ALA A 156 -1.83 -8.89 9.04
CA ALA A 156 -2.57 -8.72 10.29
C ALA A 156 -4.07 -8.60 9.99
N ARG A 157 -4.90 -9.20 10.85
CA ARG A 157 -6.35 -9.21 10.70
C ARG A 157 -7.01 -8.43 11.82
N PHE A 158 -8.00 -7.61 11.49
CA PHE A 158 -8.88 -6.96 12.46
C PHE A 158 -10.29 -7.50 12.31
N ASP A 159 -10.85 -8.06 13.38
CA ASP A 159 -12.22 -8.64 13.40
C ASP A 159 -13.31 -7.62 13.78
N GLY A 160 -12.92 -6.35 14.01
CA GLY A 160 -13.80 -5.30 14.52
C GLY A 160 -13.67 -5.02 16.00
N GLN A 161 -12.97 -5.89 16.74
CA GLN A 161 -12.73 -5.75 18.17
C GLN A 161 -11.24 -5.86 18.52
N SER A 162 -10.53 -6.77 17.87
CA SER A 162 -9.14 -7.11 18.17
C SER A 162 -8.33 -7.37 16.91
N TRP A 163 -7.02 -7.17 17.04
CA TRP A 163 -6.05 -7.52 16.03
C TRP A 163 -5.50 -8.92 16.29
N SER A 164 -5.31 -9.71 15.23
CA SER A 164 -4.55 -10.95 15.29
C SER A 164 -3.06 -10.65 15.42
N GLU A 165 -2.30 -11.61 15.98
CA GLU A 165 -0.85 -11.63 15.80
C GLU A 165 -0.51 -11.66 14.29
N PRO A 166 0.54 -10.94 13.86
CA PRO A 166 0.97 -10.96 12.47
C PRO A 166 1.42 -12.34 11.98
N THR A 167 0.86 -12.75 10.85
CA THR A 167 1.21 -14.00 10.16
C THR A 167 2.05 -13.72 8.92
N LEU A 168 2.86 -14.70 8.52
CA LEU A 168 3.70 -14.58 7.33
C LEU A 168 2.87 -14.84 6.07
N LEU A 169 2.94 -13.95 5.06
CA LEU A 169 2.34 -14.22 3.75
C LEU A 169 3.14 -15.29 3.00
N HIS A 170 4.46 -15.12 2.95
CA HIS A 170 5.41 -16.04 2.34
C HIS A 170 6.82 -15.78 2.90
N ASP A 171 7.64 -16.83 3.02
CA ASP A 171 9.05 -16.69 3.37
C ASP A 171 9.90 -16.52 2.11
N ASP A 172 10.21 -15.29 1.75
CA ASP A 172 11.11 -15.02 0.63
C ASP A 172 12.59 -15.04 1.05
N GLY A 173 12.91 -14.99 2.34
CA GLY A 173 14.29 -14.90 2.83
C GLY A 173 15.04 -13.64 2.39
N TRP A 174 14.35 -12.55 2.04
CA TRP A 174 15.00 -11.36 1.53
C TRP A 174 15.67 -10.55 2.66
N GLN A 175 16.94 -10.83 2.89
CA GLN A 175 17.78 -10.09 3.83
C GLN A 175 18.30 -8.79 3.21
N ILE A 176 17.96 -7.66 3.81
CA ILE A 176 18.37 -6.34 3.32
C ILE A 176 18.43 -5.30 4.45
N SER A 177 19.61 -4.72 4.64
CA SER A 177 19.85 -3.59 5.54
C SER A 177 19.65 -2.26 4.81
N GLY A 178 18.41 -1.98 4.38
CA GLY A 178 18.09 -0.76 3.66
C GLY A 178 16.61 -0.60 3.33
N CYS A 179 16.28 0.53 2.70
CA CYS A 179 14.91 0.91 2.35
C CYS A 179 14.55 0.46 0.92
N PRO A 180 13.85 -0.67 0.72
CA PRO A 180 13.39 -1.06 -0.61
C PRO A 180 12.24 -0.18 -1.09
N VAL A 181 11.53 0.45 -0.14
CA VAL A 181 10.35 1.30 -0.36
C VAL A 181 9.27 0.56 -1.19
N ASN A 182 9.22 -0.77 -1.08
CA ASN A 182 8.37 -1.65 -1.87
C ASN A 182 7.39 -2.37 -0.93
N GLY A 183 6.20 -1.80 -0.76
CA GLY A 183 5.10 -2.44 -0.03
C GLY A 183 4.40 -3.54 -0.84
N PRO A 184 3.60 -4.40 -0.19
CA PRO A 184 2.67 -5.28 -0.88
C PRO A 184 1.42 -4.52 -1.36
N ALA A 185 0.66 -5.15 -2.26
CA ALA A 185 -0.66 -4.71 -2.67
C ALA A 185 -1.68 -5.84 -2.44
N LEU A 186 -2.90 -5.49 -2.04
CA LEU A 186 -4.01 -6.41 -1.84
C LEU A 186 -5.21 -5.99 -2.68
N ALA A 187 -5.93 -6.97 -3.23
CA ALA A 187 -7.26 -6.80 -3.77
C ALA A 187 -8.19 -7.89 -3.22
N ALA A 188 -9.45 -7.55 -2.97
CA ALA A 188 -10.43 -8.51 -2.48
C ALA A 188 -11.78 -8.39 -3.21
N GLU A 189 -12.38 -9.54 -3.50
CA GLU A 189 -13.78 -9.68 -3.94
C GLU A 189 -14.44 -10.74 -3.04
N GLY A 190 -15.15 -10.28 -1.99
CA GLY A 190 -15.68 -11.17 -0.96
C GLY A 190 -14.56 -11.81 -0.13
N ASP A 191 -14.51 -13.14 -0.10
CA ASP A 191 -13.45 -13.90 0.57
C ASP A 191 -12.29 -14.26 -0.35
N ARG A 192 -12.39 -13.95 -1.65
CA ARG A 192 -11.24 -14.07 -2.55
C ARG A 192 -10.32 -12.89 -2.33
N VAL A 193 -9.07 -13.16 -1.97
CA VAL A 193 -8.02 -12.17 -1.78
C VAL A 193 -6.85 -12.48 -2.71
N VAL A 194 -6.28 -11.44 -3.30
CA VAL A 194 -5.04 -11.54 -4.07
C VAL A 194 -4.00 -10.63 -3.43
N ALA A 195 -2.82 -11.17 -3.20
CA ALA A 195 -1.66 -10.43 -2.73
C ALA A 195 -0.61 -10.36 -3.83
N ALA A 196 -0.06 -9.18 -4.09
CA ALA A 196 1.08 -8.98 -4.96
C ALA A 196 2.21 -8.28 -4.21
N TRP A 197 3.46 -8.70 -4.42
CA TRP A 197 4.61 -8.08 -3.76
C TRP A 197 5.88 -8.20 -4.60
N TYR A 198 6.78 -7.25 -4.36
CA TYR A 198 8.14 -7.31 -4.85
C TYR A 198 9.05 -7.99 -3.83
N THR A 199 10.02 -8.77 -4.27
CA THR A 199 11.09 -9.31 -3.40
C THR A 199 12.37 -9.51 -4.20
N ALA A 200 13.53 -9.51 -3.53
CA ALA A 200 14.81 -9.73 -4.21
C ALA A 200 15.79 -10.62 -3.42
N PRO A 201 15.40 -11.86 -3.05
CA PRO A 201 16.32 -12.77 -2.40
C PRO A 201 17.56 -12.98 -3.26
N GLU A 202 18.73 -12.99 -2.59
CA GLU A 202 20.04 -13.14 -3.24
C GLU A 202 20.31 -12.11 -4.35
N GLY A 203 19.59 -10.98 -4.33
CA GLY A 203 19.74 -9.91 -5.32
C GLY A 203 18.95 -10.12 -6.62
N THR A 204 18.12 -11.16 -6.74
CA THR A 204 17.31 -11.41 -7.95
C THR A 204 15.91 -10.82 -7.80
N PRO A 205 15.54 -9.75 -8.53
CA PRO A 205 14.24 -9.12 -8.41
C PRO A 205 13.09 -10.01 -8.90
N HIS A 206 12.02 -10.08 -8.12
CA HIS A 206 10.79 -10.78 -8.48
C HIS A 206 9.58 -9.90 -8.19
N VAL A 207 8.53 -10.05 -9.01
CA VAL A 207 7.16 -9.73 -8.63
C VAL A 207 6.42 -11.04 -8.48
N LYS A 208 5.85 -11.24 -7.29
CA LYS A 208 5.12 -12.45 -6.91
C LYS A 208 3.65 -12.14 -6.66
N VAL A 209 2.81 -13.12 -6.90
CA VAL A 209 1.35 -13.04 -6.68
C VAL A 209 0.87 -14.32 -6.03
N ALA A 210 0.05 -14.20 -4.99
CA ALA A 210 -0.61 -15.34 -4.37
C ALA A 210 -2.10 -15.08 -4.18
N PHE A 211 -2.88 -16.15 -4.21
CA PHE A 211 -4.34 -16.11 -4.15
C PHE A 211 -4.81 -16.79 -2.87
N SER A 212 -5.95 -16.34 -2.36
CA SER A 212 -6.66 -16.95 -1.25
C SER A 212 -8.14 -16.97 -1.58
N ASP A 213 -8.82 -18.07 -1.26
CA ASP A 213 -10.29 -18.19 -1.34
C ASP A 213 -10.92 -18.33 0.06
N ASP A 214 -10.15 -18.10 1.15
CA ASP A 214 -10.59 -18.23 2.55
C ASP A 214 -10.43 -16.93 3.36
N GLY A 215 -10.51 -15.80 2.66
CA GLY A 215 -10.40 -14.47 3.24
C GLY A 215 -8.99 -14.05 3.60
N GLY A 216 -7.98 -14.67 2.98
CA GLY A 216 -6.56 -14.42 3.26
C GLY A 216 -6.07 -15.08 4.54
N ARG A 217 -6.62 -16.24 4.92
CA ARG A 217 -6.07 -17.06 6.02
C ARG A 217 -4.98 -17.98 5.51
N GLN A 218 -5.14 -18.51 4.31
CA GLN A 218 -4.15 -19.28 3.59
C GLN A 218 -4.01 -18.73 2.17
N PHE A 219 -2.78 -18.71 1.68
CA PHE A 219 -2.46 -18.32 0.32
C PHE A 219 -1.87 -19.51 -0.45
N THR A 220 -2.10 -19.53 -1.76
CA THR A 220 -1.43 -20.47 -2.67
C THR A 220 0.08 -20.26 -2.66
N GLU A 221 0.82 -21.23 -3.20
CA GLU A 221 2.21 -21.00 -3.59
C GLU A 221 2.28 -19.77 -4.51
N PRO A 222 3.28 -18.87 -4.35
CA PRO A 222 3.34 -17.67 -5.16
C PRO A 222 3.66 -17.95 -6.62
N VAL A 223 2.92 -17.31 -7.52
CA VAL A 223 3.24 -17.24 -8.95
C VAL A 223 4.23 -16.09 -9.16
N VAL A 224 5.39 -16.39 -9.75
CA VAL A 224 6.33 -15.36 -10.22
C VAL A 224 5.82 -14.79 -11.54
N VAL A 225 5.40 -13.52 -11.55
CA VAL A 225 4.87 -12.86 -12.76
C VAL A 225 5.93 -12.07 -13.53
N ALA A 226 7.02 -11.67 -12.85
CA ALA A 226 8.18 -11.01 -13.45
C ALA A 226 9.44 -11.34 -12.65
N GLU A 227 10.56 -11.49 -13.35
CA GLU A 227 11.87 -11.86 -12.77
C GLU A 227 13.00 -11.06 -13.42
N GLY A 228 14.05 -10.77 -12.63
CA GLY A 228 15.33 -10.19 -13.07
C GLY A 228 15.30 -8.69 -13.33
N THR A 229 14.27 -8.19 -14.00
CA THR A 229 14.14 -6.77 -14.41
C THR A 229 13.12 -5.90 -13.66
N PRO A 230 12.16 -6.41 -12.84
CA PRO A 230 11.22 -5.50 -12.17
C PRO A 230 11.93 -4.64 -11.12
N THR A 231 11.43 -3.42 -10.91
CA THR A 231 11.85 -2.53 -9.80
C THR A 231 10.80 -2.43 -8.69
N GLY A 232 9.65 -3.10 -8.88
CA GLY A 232 8.57 -3.20 -7.91
C GLY A 232 7.49 -2.14 -8.12
N ARG A 233 7.09 -1.45 -7.05
CA ARG A 233 5.94 -0.52 -7.02
C ARG A 233 4.70 -1.20 -7.55
N VAL A 234 4.40 -2.34 -6.94
CA VAL A 234 3.35 -3.23 -7.39
C VAL A 234 1.99 -2.68 -7.00
N ASP A 235 0.99 -2.99 -7.82
CA ASP A 235 -0.41 -2.86 -7.46
C ASP A 235 -1.19 -4.04 -8.06
N VAL A 236 -2.37 -4.33 -7.53
CA VAL A 236 -3.19 -5.46 -7.96
C VAL A 236 -4.67 -5.12 -7.98
N VAL A 237 -5.37 -5.61 -9.02
CA VAL A 237 -6.82 -5.62 -9.07
C VAL A 237 -7.34 -7.04 -9.28
N SER A 238 -8.43 -7.39 -8.61
CA SER A 238 -9.13 -8.66 -8.83
C SER A 238 -10.12 -8.55 -9.98
N LEU A 239 -10.29 -9.66 -10.71
CA LEU A 239 -11.28 -9.81 -11.77
C LEU A 239 -12.31 -10.89 -11.38
N GLN A 240 -13.55 -10.66 -11.80
CA GLN A 240 -14.70 -11.54 -11.50
C GLN A 240 -14.54 -12.96 -12.07
N ASP A 241 -13.70 -13.14 -13.10
CA ASP A 241 -13.41 -14.46 -13.70
C ASP A 241 -12.30 -15.23 -12.97
N GLY A 242 -11.90 -14.75 -11.78
CA GLY A 242 -10.87 -15.37 -10.94
C GLY A 242 -9.43 -15.03 -11.33
N ARG A 243 -9.22 -14.19 -12.35
CA ARG A 243 -7.90 -13.59 -12.59
C ARG A 243 -7.64 -12.45 -11.63
N ALA A 244 -6.37 -12.13 -11.48
CA ALA A 244 -5.90 -10.83 -11.06
C ALA A 244 -5.20 -10.12 -12.21
N VAL A 245 -5.10 -8.80 -12.16
CA VAL A 245 -4.12 -8.03 -12.94
C VAL A 245 -3.15 -7.41 -11.96
N VAL A 246 -1.86 -7.66 -12.18
CA VAL A 246 -0.79 -7.07 -11.38
C VAL A 246 -0.01 -6.11 -12.24
N SER A 247 0.28 -4.94 -11.69
CA SER A 247 1.16 -3.95 -12.31
C SER A 247 2.47 -3.82 -11.56
N TRP A 248 3.53 -3.43 -12.26
CA TRP A 248 4.84 -3.13 -11.69
C TRP A 248 5.62 -2.16 -12.59
N LEU A 249 6.60 -1.48 -11.99
CA LEU A 249 7.64 -0.78 -12.74
C LEU A 249 8.72 -1.77 -13.17
N GLY A 250 9.12 -1.70 -14.44
CA GLY A 250 10.13 -2.59 -15.01
C GLY A 250 10.65 -2.07 -16.34
N LYS A 251 11.05 -3.00 -17.22
CA LYS A 251 11.52 -2.69 -18.58
C LYS A 251 10.66 -3.36 -19.64
N HIS A 252 10.42 -2.65 -20.73
CA HIS A 252 9.79 -3.15 -21.94
C HIS A 252 10.51 -2.55 -23.16
N ASP A 253 10.99 -3.38 -24.07
CA ASP A 253 11.77 -2.98 -25.26
C ASP A 253 12.88 -1.95 -24.92
N ASP A 254 13.73 -2.32 -23.95
CA ASP A 254 14.83 -1.52 -23.40
C ASP A 254 14.46 -0.18 -22.73
N SER A 255 13.18 0.17 -22.69
CA SER A 255 12.67 1.37 -22.03
C SER A 255 12.08 1.04 -20.67
N ALA A 256 12.15 2.00 -19.73
CA ALA A 256 11.40 1.88 -18.50
C ALA A 256 9.90 1.92 -18.80
N ALA A 257 9.11 1.10 -18.10
CA ALA A 257 7.68 1.02 -18.32
C ALA A 257 6.92 0.72 -17.03
N LEU A 258 5.69 1.22 -16.97
CA LEU A 258 4.65 0.67 -16.11
C LEU A 258 3.99 -0.48 -16.86
N LEU A 259 4.16 -1.69 -16.37
CA LEU A 259 3.64 -2.91 -16.98
C LEU A 259 2.42 -3.41 -16.22
N ALA A 260 1.54 -4.11 -16.92
CA ALA A 260 0.43 -4.85 -16.33
C ALA A 260 0.31 -6.23 -16.98
N GLN A 261 0.00 -7.25 -16.19
CA GLN A 261 -0.20 -8.61 -16.68
C GLN A 261 -1.32 -9.30 -15.90
N SER A 262 -2.16 -10.06 -16.59
CA SER A 262 -3.15 -10.90 -15.91
C SER A 262 -2.53 -12.23 -15.48
N VAL A 263 -3.01 -12.75 -14.35
CA VAL A 263 -2.51 -13.99 -13.74
C VAL A 263 -3.66 -14.72 -13.04
N ARG A 264 -3.59 -16.05 -13.01
CA ARG A 264 -4.47 -16.93 -12.25
C ARG A 264 -3.70 -17.69 -11.17
N ALA A 265 -4.45 -18.25 -10.21
CA ALA A 265 -3.92 -19.09 -9.15
C ALA A 265 -3.21 -20.37 -9.64
N ASP A 266 -3.54 -20.87 -10.83
CA ASP A 266 -2.86 -22.02 -11.46
C ASP A 266 -1.53 -21.65 -12.14
N GLY A 267 -1.13 -20.38 -12.06
CA GLY A 267 0.08 -19.86 -12.70
C GLY A 267 -0.10 -19.44 -14.16
N SER A 268 -1.27 -19.63 -14.76
CA SER A 268 -1.52 -19.15 -16.12
C SER A 268 -1.51 -17.62 -16.17
N THR A 269 -0.74 -17.08 -17.13
CA THR A 269 -0.58 -15.63 -17.33
C THR A 269 -1.04 -15.22 -18.71
N GLY A 270 -1.61 -14.01 -18.80
CA GLY A 270 -1.77 -13.31 -20.06
C GLY A 270 -0.45 -12.65 -20.51
N ARG A 271 -0.49 -11.91 -21.62
CA ARG A 271 0.65 -11.11 -22.06
C ARG A 271 0.86 -9.89 -21.14
N ALA A 272 2.10 -9.60 -20.76
CA ALA A 272 2.47 -8.31 -20.18
C ALA A 272 2.29 -7.19 -21.21
N VAL A 273 1.55 -6.15 -20.83
CA VAL A 273 1.30 -4.96 -21.66
C VAL A 273 1.86 -3.71 -20.99
N PRO A 274 2.52 -2.80 -21.73
CA PRO A 274 2.89 -1.50 -21.20
C PRO A 274 1.65 -0.62 -21.05
N MET A 275 1.37 -0.17 -19.83
CA MET A 275 0.39 0.89 -19.58
C MET A 275 0.96 2.27 -19.86
N ALA A 276 2.28 2.42 -19.70
CA ALA A 276 3.02 3.62 -20.05
C ALA A 276 4.49 3.29 -20.33
N THR A 277 5.07 3.97 -21.32
CA THR A 277 6.53 4.08 -21.48
C THR A 277 7.01 5.27 -20.67
N LEU A 278 8.09 5.09 -19.91
CA LEU A 278 8.61 6.07 -18.96
C LEU A 278 10.02 6.49 -19.38
N GLY A 279 10.37 7.76 -19.13
CA GLY A 279 11.74 8.26 -19.36
C GLY A 279 12.78 7.55 -18.49
N SER A 280 12.39 7.10 -17.30
CA SER A 280 13.18 6.25 -16.40
C SER A 280 12.31 5.49 -15.41
N ALA A 281 12.83 4.40 -14.83
CA ALA A 281 12.21 3.72 -13.68
C ALA A 281 12.66 4.35 -12.35
N SER A 282 12.86 5.67 -12.34
CA SER A 282 13.39 6.39 -11.18
C SER A 282 12.37 6.51 -10.06
N ARG A 283 12.86 6.88 -8.87
CA ARG A 283 12.02 7.22 -7.70
C ARG A 283 10.96 8.28 -8.03
N GLY A 284 11.23 9.17 -9.00
CA GLY A 284 10.31 10.24 -9.39
C GLY A 284 9.01 9.76 -10.04
N VAL A 285 8.92 8.49 -10.46
CA VAL A 285 7.66 7.89 -10.96
C VAL A 285 6.64 7.69 -9.83
N GLY A 286 7.13 7.66 -8.59
CA GLY A 286 6.32 7.49 -7.38
C GLY A 286 5.85 6.05 -7.18
N VAL A 287 4.60 5.91 -6.73
CA VAL A 287 3.92 4.63 -6.53
C VAL A 287 2.69 4.60 -7.44
N PRO A 288 2.78 3.99 -8.64
CA PRO A 288 1.64 3.88 -9.53
C PRO A 288 0.44 3.22 -8.84
N GLN A 289 -0.76 3.68 -9.16
CA GLN A 289 -2.01 3.17 -8.60
C GLN A 289 -2.89 2.64 -9.73
N LEU A 290 -3.52 1.48 -9.52
CA LEU A 290 -4.28 0.74 -10.51
C LEU A 290 -5.74 0.62 -10.07
N VAL A 291 -6.66 0.99 -10.96
CA VAL A 291 -8.10 0.82 -10.71
C VAL A 291 -8.80 0.26 -11.94
N ARG A 292 -9.76 -0.62 -11.71
CA ARG A 292 -10.64 -1.14 -12.76
C ARG A 292 -11.94 -0.34 -12.77
N ASN A 293 -12.39 0.06 -13.96
CA ASN A 293 -13.72 0.62 -14.15
C ASN A 293 -14.32 0.11 -15.49
N GLY A 294 -15.43 -0.60 -15.41
CA GLY A 294 -16.06 -1.24 -16.57
C GLY A 294 -15.12 -2.23 -17.27
N GLY A 295 -14.99 -2.07 -18.59
CA GLY A 295 -14.09 -2.86 -19.45
C GLY A 295 -12.64 -2.38 -19.48
N HIS A 296 -12.27 -1.41 -18.63
CA HIS A 296 -10.96 -0.77 -18.66
C HIS A 296 -10.20 -0.92 -17.36
N LEU A 297 -8.88 -0.94 -17.50
CA LEU A 297 -7.92 -0.76 -16.43
C LEU A 297 -7.30 0.62 -16.57
N TYR A 298 -7.28 1.39 -15.48
CA TYR A 298 -6.67 2.71 -15.40
C TYR A 298 -5.47 2.65 -14.47
N ALA A 299 -4.41 3.36 -14.84
CA ALA A 299 -3.29 3.61 -13.96
C ALA A 299 -3.05 5.10 -13.81
N ALA A 300 -2.59 5.53 -12.63
CA ALA A 300 -2.08 6.87 -12.37
C ALA A 300 -0.65 6.78 -11.82
N TRP A 301 0.25 7.65 -12.28
CA TRP A 301 1.66 7.72 -11.85
C TRP A 301 2.19 9.16 -11.94
N THR A 302 3.32 9.44 -11.30
CA THR A 302 3.98 10.75 -11.42
C THR A 302 4.91 10.76 -12.63
N ASN A 303 4.89 11.83 -13.43
CA ASN A 303 5.91 12.03 -14.47
C ASN A 303 7.00 13.00 -13.95
N PRO A 304 8.24 12.53 -13.70
CA PRO A 304 9.30 13.41 -13.22
C PRO A 304 9.79 14.41 -14.28
N ASP A 305 9.63 14.11 -15.56
CA ASP A 305 10.14 14.93 -16.66
C ASP A 305 9.20 16.09 -16.99
N GLU A 306 7.88 15.83 -16.98
CA GLU A 306 6.84 16.84 -17.27
C GLU A 306 6.28 17.49 -16.00
N GLY A 307 6.50 16.86 -14.84
CA GLY A 307 5.83 17.20 -13.59
C GLY A 307 4.38 16.72 -13.54
N GLY A 308 3.88 16.49 -12.32
CA GLY A 308 2.48 16.16 -12.06
C GLY A 308 2.10 14.69 -12.27
N VAL A 309 0.80 14.41 -12.10
CA VAL A 309 0.21 13.08 -12.21
C VAL A 309 -0.27 12.85 -13.64
N GLN A 310 0.17 11.73 -14.22
CA GLN A 310 -0.30 11.20 -15.50
C GLN A 310 -1.28 10.07 -15.27
N ALA A 311 -2.14 9.83 -16.25
CA ALA A 311 -3.04 8.70 -16.25
C ALA A 311 -3.07 8.01 -17.62
N GLY A 312 -3.18 6.68 -17.59
CA GLY A 312 -3.21 5.82 -18.76
C GLY A 312 -4.30 4.77 -18.58
N ARG A 313 -4.77 4.20 -19.70
CA ARG A 313 -5.75 3.11 -19.66
C ARG A 313 -5.49 2.08 -20.73
N VAL A 314 -5.86 0.84 -20.42
CA VAL A 314 -5.89 -0.27 -21.38
C VAL A 314 -7.24 -0.98 -21.33
N GLU A 315 -7.67 -1.50 -22.47
CA GLU A 315 -8.83 -2.39 -22.56
C GLU A 315 -8.51 -3.71 -21.87
N MET A 316 -9.41 -4.22 -21.03
CA MET A 316 -9.23 -5.50 -20.33
C MET A 316 -9.06 -6.69 -21.29
N GLY A 317 -9.54 -6.56 -22.53
CA GLY A 317 -9.33 -7.55 -23.59
C GLY A 317 -7.85 -7.71 -24.00
N ALA A 318 -7.02 -6.67 -23.84
CA ALA A 318 -5.59 -6.73 -24.14
C ALA A 318 -4.78 -7.54 -23.11
N LEU A 319 -5.36 -7.79 -21.94
CA LEU A 319 -4.79 -8.56 -20.84
C LEU A 319 -5.27 -10.03 -20.85
N ARG A 320 -5.90 -10.49 -21.92
CA ARG A 320 -6.31 -11.90 -22.07
C ARG A 320 -5.17 -12.78 -22.56
#